data_AF-A0AAE3EH15-F1
#
_entry.id   AF-A0AAE3EH15-F1
#
_cell.length_a   1.000
_cell.length_b   1.000
_cell.length_c   1.000
_cell.angle_alpha   90.00
_cell.angle_beta   90.00
_cell.angle_gamma   90.00
#
_symmetry.space_group_name_H-M   'P 1'
#
loop_
_entity.id
_entity.type
_entity.pdbx_description
1 polymer ?
#
loop_
_entity_poly.entity_id
_entity_poly.type
_entity_poly.pdbx_seq_one_letter_code
_entity_poly.pdbx_strand_id
1 'polypeptide(L)'
;MTDTGNLTIDRVQSAKTAFLEVLSAKRSLELDITACEEIDLSGLQLLVSLLRSSLSGSGKVSFRGAPTEAFNAVLLTAGVIESPCRTAEEVEEKIKAVL
;
A
#
# COMPACT_ATOMS: atom_id res chain seq x y z
N MET A 1 3.78 -18.80 -12.92
CA MET A 1 3.03 -18.43 -11.71
C MET A 1 3.36 -16.97 -11.45
N THR A 2 2.47 -16.07 -11.84
CA THR A 2 2.60 -14.63 -11.58
C THR A 2 2.27 -14.40 -10.13
N ASP A 3 3.32 -14.28 -9.33
CA ASP A 3 3.30 -14.12 -7.87
C ASP A 3 2.96 -12.67 -7.49
N THR A 4 1.93 -12.11 -8.15
CA THR A 4 1.69 -10.68 -8.27
C THR A 4 0.65 -10.22 -7.26
N GLY A 5 1.10 -9.67 -6.13
CA GLY A 5 0.23 -8.96 -5.21
C GLY A 5 0.71 -8.92 -3.75
N ASN A 6 1.40 -9.97 -3.30
CA ASN A 6 1.73 -10.11 -1.87
C ASN A 6 2.86 -9.17 -1.44
N LEU A 7 2.59 -8.41 -0.37
CA LEU A 7 3.49 -7.44 0.22
C LEU A 7 3.99 -7.95 1.58
N THR A 8 4.85 -8.96 1.54
CA THR A 8 5.49 -9.55 2.72
C THR A 8 6.99 -9.21 2.77
N ILE A 9 7.64 -9.43 3.91
CA ILE A 9 9.05 -9.10 4.16
C ILE A 9 9.99 -9.68 3.10
N ASP A 10 9.70 -10.88 2.60
CA ASP A 10 10.52 -11.55 1.58
C ASP A 10 10.43 -10.90 0.20
N ARG A 11 9.37 -10.12 -0.04
CA ARG A 11 9.04 -9.55 -1.37
C ARG A 11 9.07 -8.03 -1.41
N VAL A 12 8.92 -7.38 -0.27
CA VAL A 12 8.76 -5.94 -0.14
C VAL A 12 9.96 -5.17 -0.69
N GLN A 13 11.16 -5.72 -0.59
CA GLN A 13 12.37 -5.04 -1.07
C GLN A 13 12.41 -4.93 -2.60
N SER A 14 12.00 -5.98 -3.30
CA SER A 14 11.88 -5.97 -4.76
C SER A 14 10.77 -5.02 -5.21
N ALA A 15 9.62 -5.03 -4.52
CA ALA A 15 8.51 -4.11 -4.78
C ALA A 15 8.90 -2.64 -4.56
N LYS A 16 9.61 -2.34 -3.46
CA LYS A 16 10.11 -1.00 -3.14
C LYS A 16 10.97 -0.42 -4.25
N THR A 17 11.91 -1.21 -4.77
CA THR A 17 12.81 -0.77 -5.84
C THR A 17 12.02 -0.40 -7.09
N ALA A 18 11.12 -1.27 -7.52
CA ALA A 18 10.26 -1.01 -8.68
C ALA A 18 9.36 0.23 -8.51
N PHE A 19 8.79 0.43 -7.32
CA PHE A 19 7.93 1.60 -7.07
C PHE A 19 8.72 2.91 -7.05
N LEU A 20 9.92 2.93 -6.46
CA LEU A 20 10.76 4.13 -6.46
C LEU A 20 11.20 4.50 -7.86
N GLU A 21 11.49 3.53 -8.74
CA GLU A 21 11.78 3.78 -10.15
C GLU A 21 10.61 4.48 -10.84
N VAL A 22 9.38 4.00 -10.65
CA VAL A 22 8.16 4.62 -11.21
C VAL A 22 7.96 6.05 -10.69
N LEU A 23 8.07 6.25 -9.38
CA LEU A 23 7.87 7.57 -8.76
C LEU A 23 8.95 8.58 -9.13
N SER A 24 10.21 8.13 -9.27
CA SER A 24 11.33 8.99 -9.70
C SER A 24 11.13 9.58 -11.10
N ALA A 25 10.40 8.86 -11.97
CA ALA A 25 10.01 9.32 -13.30
C ALA A 25 8.83 10.33 -13.29
N LYS A 26 8.43 10.84 -12.11
CA LYS A 26 7.25 11.70 -11.88
C LYS A 26 5.95 11.12 -12.44
N ARG A 27 5.85 9.79 -12.51
CA ARG A 27 4.65 9.09 -12.97
C ARG A 27 3.66 8.89 -11.83
N SER A 28 2.41 8.58 -12.20
CA SER A 28 1.41 8.10 -11.25
C SER A 28 1.56 6.60 -11.07
N LEU A 29 1.45 6.14 -9.83
CA LEU A 29 1.41 4.74 -9.45
C LEU A 29 0.01 4.44 -8.88
N GLU A 30 -0.73 3.56 -9.55
CA GLU A 30 -2.00 3.02 -9.05
C GLU A 30 -1.76 1.58 -8.60
N LEU A 31 -2.02 1.26 -7.34
CA LEU A 31 -1.86 -0.08 -6.78
C LEU A 31 -3.23 -0.75 -6.60
N ASP A 32 -3.42 -1.89 -7.26
CA ASP A 32 -4.62 -2.71 -7.06
C ASP A 32 -4.46 -3.57 -5.79
N ILE A 33 -5.20 -3.22 -4.75
CA ILE A 33 -5.14 -3.93 -3.46
C ILE A 33 -6.03 -5.17 -3.41
N THR A 34 -6.89 -5.38 -4.42
CA THR A 34 -7.75 -6.57 -4.51
C THR A 34 -6.93 -7.84 -4.68
N ALA A 35 -5.78 -7.72 -5.37
CA ALA A 35 -4.86 -8.84 -5.61
C ALA A 35 -3.89 -9.08 -4.44
N CYS A 36 -3.94 -8.27 -3.39
CA CYS A 36 -3.07 -8.41 -2.22
C CYS A 36 -3.69 -9.41 -1.24
N GLU A 37 -3.45 -10.70 -1.48
CA GLU A 37 -3.93 -11.78 -0.62
C GLU A 37 -3.17 -11.82 0.70
N GLU A 38 -1.88 -11.47 0.68
CA GLU A 38 -1.03 -11.42 1.87
C GLU A 38 -0.28 -10.09 1.97
N ILE A 39 -0.30 -9.51 3.16
CA ILE A 39 0.49 -8.35 3.54
C ILE A 39 0.99 -8.55 4.97
N ASP A 40 2.16 -8.02 5.29
CA ASP A 40 2.65 -7.92 6.66
C ASP A 40 3.01 -6.46 7.01
N LEU A 41 3.58 -6.25 8.20
CA LEU A 41 3.99 -4.93 8.65
C LEU A 41 5.05 -4.29 7.74
N SER A 42 5.91 -5.08 7.09
CA SER A 42 6.90 -4.57 6.14
C SER A 42 6.19 -4.04 4.88
N GLY A 43 5.20 -4.78 4.38
CA GLY A 43 4.35 -4.34 3.29
C GLY A 43 3.59 -3.06 3.62
N LEU A 44 2.99 -2.98 4.80
CA LEU A 44 2.32 -1.78 5.26
C LEU A 44 3.29 -0.58 5.33
N GLN A 45 4.49 -0.78 5.88
CA GLN A 45 5.52 0.27 5.93
C GLN A 45 5.89 0.77 4.53
N LEU A 46 5.94 -0.11 3.53
CA LEU A 46 6.15 0.29 2.14
C LEU A 46 5.01 1.17 1.65
N LEU A 47 3.75 0.77 1.81
CA LEU A 47 2.59 1.55 1.37
C LEU A 47 2.54 2.94 2.01
N VAL A 48 2.77 3.00 3.33
CA VAL A 48 2.90 4.25 4.10
C VAL A 48 4.00 5.13 3.51
N SER A 49 5.15 4.54 3.19
CA SER A 49 6.29 5.26 2.62
C SER A 49 6.00 5.82 1.22
N LEU A 50 5.26 5.08 0.38
CA LEU A 50 4.86 5.53 -0.96
C LEU A 50 3.88 6.71 -0.87
N LEU A 51 2.84 6.59 -0.03
CA LEU A 51 1.88 7.67 0.17
C LEU A 51 2.55 8.93 0.72
N ARG A 52 3.44 8.80 1.71
CA ARG A 52 4.23 9.93 2.22
C ARG A 52 5.08 10.58 1.12
N SER A 53 5.71 9.76 0.27
CA SER A 53 6.53 10.27 -0.85
C SER A 53 5.68 11.00 -1.89
N SER A 54 4.42 10.59 -2.09
CA SER A 54 3.50 11.30 -2.99
C SER A 54 3.10 12.67 -2.45
N LEU A 55 2.95 12.81 -1.13
CA LEU A 55 2.62 14.09 -0.47
C LEU A 55 3.77 15.10 -0.60
N SER A 56 5.03 14.66 -0.65
CA SER A 56 6.20 15.53 -0.85
C SER A 56 6.43 15.95 -2.31
N GLY A 57 5.50 15.65 -3.23
CA GLY A 57 5.55 16.07 -4.63
C GLY A 57 6.28 15.12 -5.59
N SER A 58 6.66 13.93 -5.11
CA SER A 58 7.29 12.86 -5.89
C SER A 58 6.20 11.97 -6.51
N GLY A 59 5.59 12.42 -7.61
CA GLY A 59 4.55 11.66 -8.31
C GLY A 59 3.23 11.55 -7.55
N LYS A 60 2.26 10.79 -8.10
CA LYS A 60 0.98 10.51 -7.44
C LYS A 60 0.90 9.02 -7.11
N VAL A 61 0.43 8.69 -5.91
CA VAL A 61 0.13 7.32 -5.50
C VAL A 61 -1.34 7.24 -5.18
N SER A 62 -2.02 6.25 -5.74
CA SER A 62 -3.40 5.89 -5.41
C SER A 62 -3.55 4.38 -5.31
N PHE A 63 -4.61 3.95 -4.63
CA PHE A 63 -5.05 2.58 -4.52
C PHE A 63 -6.32 2.38 -5.33
N ARG A 64 -6.54 1.16 -5.79
CA ARG A 64 -7.77 0.73 -6.46
C ARG A 64 -8.23 -0.59 -5.89
N GLY A 65 -9.54 -0.81 -5.87
CA GLY A 65 -10.12 -2.10 -5.50
C GLY A 65 -10.56 -2.15 -4.04
N ALA A 66 -10.79 -3.36 -3.55
CA ALA A 66 -11.24 -3.59 -2.18
C ALA A 66 -10.14 -4.28 -1.37
N PRO A 67 -9.88 -3.84 -0.12
CA PRO A 67 -8.92 -4.53 0.74
C PRO A 67 -9.43 -5.93 1.09
N THR A 68 -8.52 -6.90 1.07
CA THR A 68 -8.79 -8.26 1.54
C THR A 68 -8.91 -8.28 3.07
N GLU A 69 -9.45 -9.37 3.63
CA GLU A 69 -9.51 -9.56 5.08
C GLU A 69 -8.11 -9.54 5.72
N ALA A 70 -7.12 -10.17 5.07
CA ALA A 70 -5.74 -10.15 5.50
C ALA A 70 -5.16 -8.72 5.55
N PHE A 71 -5.49 -7.90 4.55
CA PHE A 71 -5.08 -6.50 4.49
C PHE A 71 -5.66 -5.68 5.64
N ASN A 72 -6.96 -5.82 5.88
CA ASN A 72 -7.64 -5.18 7.00
C ASN A 72 -7.10 -5.66 8.36
N ALA A 73 -6.79 -6.95 8.51
CA ALA A 73 -6.23 -7.51 9.73
C ALA A 73 -4.88 -6.87 10.08
N VAL A 74 -4.01 -6.62 9.10
CA VAL A 74 -2.72 -5.94 9.31
C VAL A 74 -2.91 -4.48 9.70
N LEU A 75 -3.81 -3.74 9.03
CA LEU A 75 -4.12 -2.36 9.37
C LEU A 75 -4.67 -2.22 10.81
N LEU A 76 -5.57 -3.13 11.21
CA LEU A 76 -6.12 -3.20 12.57
C LEU A 76 -5.02 -3.48 13.58
N THR A 77 -4.19 -4.49 13.32
CA THR A 77 -3.07 -4.89 14.19
C THR A 77 -2.04 -3.78 14.36
N ALA A 78 -1.79 -3.01 13.29
CA ALA A 78 -0.89 -1.87 13.30
C ALA A 78 -1.51 -0.59 13.93
N GLY A 79 -2.79 -0.61 14.29
CA GLY A 79 -3.49 0.56 14.86
C GLY A 79 -3.75 1.69 13.85
N VAL A 80 -3.75 1.38 12.55
CA VAL A 80 -4.04 2.36 11.49
C VAL A 80 -5.54 2.59 11.33
N ILE A 81 -6.33 1.54 11.55
CA ILE A 81 -7.80 1.58 11.48
C ILE A 81 -8.40 1.00 12.75
N GLU A 82 -9.61 1.45 13.08
CA GLU A 82 -10.42 0.92 14.20
C GLU A 82 -11.50 -0.05 13.73
N SER A 83 -11.82 -0.03 12.44
CA SER A 83 -12.81 -0.91 11.80
C SER A 83 -12.38 -1.23 10.36
N PRO A 84 -12.77 -2.39 9.79
CA PRO A 84 -12.37 -2.78 8.45
C PRO A 84 -12.79 -1.77 7.38
N CYS A 85 -11.85 -1.42 6.50
CA CYS A 85 -12.12 -0.66 5.30
C CYS A 85 -12.79 -1.54 4.23
N ARG A 86 -13.61 -0.92 3.39
CA ARG A 86 -14.35 -1.54 2.29
C ARG A 86 -13.87 -1.08 0.92
N THR A 87 -13.26 0.10 0.84
CA THR A 87 -12.77 0.67 -0.42
C THR A 87 -11.31 1.09 -0.32
N ALA A 88 -10.66 1.19 -1.47
CA ALA A 88 -9.31 1.73 -1.59
C ALA A 88 -9.21 3.17 -1.06
N GLU A 89 -10.22 3.99 -1.29
CA GLU A 89 -10.27 5.37 -0.81
C GLU A 89 -10.26 5.43 0.73
N GLU A 90 -11.04 4.57 1.40
CA GLU A 90 -11.03 4.48 2.87
C GLU A 90 -9.64 4.08 3.38
N VAL A 91 -8.98 3.12 2.74
CA VAL A 91 -7.62 2.71 3.10
C VAL A 91 -6.64 3.87 2.95
N GLU A 92 -6.69 4.58 1.81
CA GLU A 92 -5.84 5.75 1.57
C GLU A 92 -6.03 6.83 2.63
N GLU A 93 -7.27 7.19 2.92
CA GLU A 93 -7.59 8.21 3.91
C GLU A 93 -7.08 7.85 5.30
N LYS A 94 -7.26 6.58 5.71
CA LYS A 94 -6.81 6.11 7.02
C LYS A 94 -5.30 6.07 7.14
N ILE A 95 -4.59 5.62 6.10
CA ILE A 95 -3.12 5.67 6.11
C ILE A 95 -2.64 7.13 6.09
N LYS A 96 -3.26 8.01 5.31
CA LYS A 96 -2.88 9.44 5.27
C LYS A 96 -3.14 10.15 6.60
N ALA A 97 -4.14 9.73 7.37
CA ALA A 97 -4.44 10.32 8.68
C ALA A 97 -3.38 10.02 9.76
N VAL A 98 -2.51 9.03 9.54
CA VAL A 98 -1.42 8.65 10.46
C VAL A 98 -0.03 9.07 9.94
N LEU A 99 0.04 9.82 8.84
CA LEU A 99 1.26 10.39 8.26
C LEU A 99 1.51 11.81 8.76
#